data_AF-A0A959PVT4-F1
#
_entry.id   AF-A0A959PVT4-F1
#
_cell.length_a   1.000
_cell.length_b   1.000
_cell.length_c   1.000
_cell.angle_alpha   90.00
_cell.angle_beta   90.00
_cell.angle_gamma   90.00
#
_symmetry.space_group_name_H-M   'P 1'
#
loop_
_entity.id
_entity.type
_entity.pdbx_description
1 polymer ?
#
loop_
_entity_poly.entity_id
_entity_poly.type
_entity_poly.pdbx_seq_one_letter_code
_entity_poly.pdbx_strand_id
1 'polypeptide(L)'
;MNQPQEISTTSKYIDSPPNYDKFPFISVTESSSDCICGWNEIIPTLINAIADKSPKSTIVFETYPGIDHTEILKMLTRELQPDSCINTLDLFKPEKELNALLSPFLGDHPIFGKLNDLELRDFFDPGKLELARDEIRARKTGIQLIFGPGAKDISEEISVLVYADLARWEIQQRMRRHEVDNLGFTNRREKASTLYKQAYFVDWRVADKQKMKTLPDADFLLDTNDRLTPKLIETSLYYRGLDKAITQPFRVVPFFDPGVWGGQWMKEVCDLDREEINYAWCFDCVPEENSLLLGFGDQRVEIPAINLVLSSPVALLGEKVFEKFGAEFPIRFDFLDTMEGGNLSLQVHPLKEYIKKEFGLDYTQDESYYLLDVEPDAVVYLGLKENV
;
A
#
# COMPACT_ATOMS: atom_id res chain seq x y z
N MET A 1 37.94 16.32 -9.04
CA MET A 1 37.98 15.66 -10.37
C MET A 1 37.94 14.17 -10.11
N ASN A 2 36.73 13.60 -10.02
CA ASN A 2 36.56 12.15 -10.03
C ASN A 2 36.29 11.79 -11.48
N GLN A 3 37.18 10.98 -12.06
CA GLN A 3 36.96 10.43 -13.39
C GLN A 3 35.72 9.52 -13.35
N PRO A 4 34.85 9.54 -14.37
CA PRO A 4 33.84 8.52 -14.51
C PRO A 4 34.55 7.19 -14.80
N GLN A 5 34.32 6.18 -13.97
CA GLN A 5 34.66 4.80 -14.32
C GLN A 5 33.74 4.39 -15.48
N GLU A 6 34.33 4.15 -16.65
CA GLU A 6 33.66 3.43 -17.72
C GLU A 6 33.38 2.01 -17.23
N ILE A 7 32.13 1.75 -16.83
CA ILE A 7 31.64 0.39 -16.64
C ILE A 7 31.54 -0.22 -18.03
N SER A 8 32.31 -1.27 -18.29
CA SER A 8 32.24 -2.06 -19.52
C SER A 8 30.81 -2.55 -19.76
N THR A 9 30.12 -1.99 -20.75
CA THR A 9 28.68 -2.19 -21.03
C THR A 9 28.39 -3.36 -21.99
N THR A 10 29.10 -4.49 -21.88
CA THR A 10 28.67 -5.70 -22.57
C THR A 10 27.82 -6.51 -21.61
N SER A 11 26.50 -6.31 -21.66
CA SER A 11 25.56 -7.21 -20.99
C SER A 11 25.66 -8.60 -21.63
N LYS A 12 25.54 -9.65 -20.81
CA LYS A 12 25.44 -11.04 -21.25
C LYS A 12 24.12 -11.31 -21.98
N TYR A 13 23.08 -10.54 -21.68
CA TYR A 13 21.70 -10.82 -22.08
C TYR A 13 21.13 -9.83 -23.11
N ILE A 14 21.61 -8.58 -23.15
CA ILE A 14 21.09 -7.56 -24.07
C ILE A 14 22.19 -6.87 -24.88
N ASP A 15 21.93 -6.71 -26.18
CA ASP A 15 22.83 -6.02 -27.12
C ASP A 15 22.66 -4.48 -27.11
N SER A 16 21.71 -3.98 -26.33
CA SER A 16 21.40 -2.54 -26.18
C SER A 16 21.42 -2.13 -24.71
N PRO A 17 21.53 -0.82 -24.40
CA PRO A 17 21.33 -0.34 -23.04
C PRO A 17 19.98 -0.80 -22.46
N PRO A 18 19.92 -1.11 -21.15
CA PRO A 18 18.66 -1.44 -20.48
C PRO A 18 17.63 -0.32 -20.68
N ASN A 19 16.38 -0.68 -21.00
CA ASN A 19 15.29 0.25 -21.26
C ASN A 19 14.09 0.06 -20.34
N TYR A 20 14.21 -0.79 -19.33
CA TYR A 20 13.14 -1.06 -18.38
C TYR A 20 12.91 0.16 -17.48
N ASP A 21 11.71 0.74 -17.55
CA ASP A 21 11.33 1.86 -16.70
C ASP A 21 10.90 1.35 -15.31
N LYS A 22 11.71 1.67 -14.30
CA LYS A 22 11.53 1.31 -12.88
C LYS A 22 10.61 2.27 -12.13
N PHE A 23 10.36 3.46 -12.67
CA PHE A 23 9.57 4.51 -12.01
C PHE A 23 8.56 5.12 -12.98
N PRO A 24 7.72 4.31 -13.64
CA PRO A 24 6.70 4.83 -14.53
C PRO A 24 5.72 5.70 -13.73
N PHE A 25 5.28 6.79 -14.33
CA PHE A 25 4.37 7.72 -13.69
C PHE A 25 3.34 8.28 -14.67
N ILE A 26 2.23 8.77 -14.11
CA ILE A 26 1.17 9.45 -14.85
C ILE A 26 1.31 10.95 -14.61
N SER A 27 1.61 11.73 -15.65
CA SER A 27 1.66 13.20 -15.51
C SER A 27 0.25 13.75 -15.20
N VAL A 28 0.09 14.35 -14.02
CA VAL A 28 -1.16 14.97 -13.57
C VAL A 28 -1.16 16.45 -13.90
N THR A 29 -0.13 17.18 -13.48
CA THR A 29 0.11 18.59 -13.82
C THR A 29 1.60 18.84 -14.08
N GLU A 30 1.91 19.96 -14.73
CA GLU A 30 3.29 20.39 -14.98
C GLU A 30 3.86 21.22 -13.82
N SER A 31 3.05 21.53 -12.78
CA SER A 31 3.46 22.42 -11.68
C SER A 31 3.86 21.65 -10.44
N SER A 32 5.12 21.78 -10.03
CA SER A 32 5.60 21.21 -8.76
C SER A 32 4.93 21.84 -7.53
N SER A 33 4.36 23.04 -7.63
CA SER A 33 3.64 23.69 -6.52
C SER A 33 2.37 22.98 -6.11
N ASP A 34 1.82 22.13 -6.99
CA ASP A 34 0.61 21.35 -6.72
C ASP A 34 0.88 20.18 -5.77
N CYS A 35 2.17 19.91 -5.48
CA CYS A 35 2.64 18.89 -4.56
C CYS A 35 3.48 19.55 -3.46
N ILE A 36 2.96 19.55 -2.24
CA ILE A 36 3.61 20.17 -1.09
C ILE A 36 4.52 19.13 -0.44
N CYS A 37 5.83 19.37 -0.45
CA CYS A 37 6.83 18.39 -0.04
C CYS A 37 7.44 18.74 1.33
N GLY A 38 7.38 17.77 2.25
CA GLY A 38 8.00 17.84 3.57
C GLY A 38 7.17 18.61 4.59
N TRP A 39 7.38 18.25 5.87
CA TRP A 39 6.62 18.80 6.98
C TRP A 39 6.73 20.32 7.13
N ASN A 40 7.87 20.90 6.74
CA ASN A 40 8.10 22.35 6.80
C ASN A 40 7.11 23.15 5.95
N GLU A 41 6.61 22.59 4.85
CA GLU A 41 5.63 23.24 3.97
C GLU A 41 4.20 22.74 4.25
N ILE A 42 4.07 21.46 4.64
CA ILE A 42 2.77 20.85 4.97
C ILE A 42 2.13 21.51 6.19
N ILE A 43 2.89 21.73 7.27
CA ILE A 43 2.33 22.31 8.50
C ILE A 43 1.73 23.71 8.28
N PRO A 44 2.46 24.67 7.68
CA PRO A 44 1.88 25.98 7.35
C PRO A 44 0.63 25.88 6.46
N THR A 45 0.62 24.96 5.50
CA THR A 45 -0.54 24.72 4.64
C THR A 45 -1.77 24.34 5.46
N LEU A 46 -1.63 23.39 6.39
CA LEU A 46 -2.73 22.95 7.25
C LEU A 46 -3.19 24.05 8.20
N ILE A 47 -2.27 24.83 8.76
CA ILE A 47 -2.61 25.98 9.63
C ILE A 47 -3.40 27.03 8.83
N ASN A 48 -2.97 27.34 7.60
CA ASN A 48 -3.68 28.28 6.74
C ASN A 48 -5.09 27.77 6.39
N ALA A 49 -5.25 26.46 6.15
CA ALA A 49 -6.54 25.86 5.83
C ALA A 49 -7.56 25.92 6.98
N ILE A 50 -7.11 26.12 8.22
CA ILE A 50 -7.99 26.31 9.39
C ILE A 50 -8.07 27.76 9.90
N ALA A 51 -7.31 28.70 9.33
CA ALA A 51 -7.19 30.07 9.87
C ALA A 51 -8.54 30.80 9.98
N ASP A 52 -9.45 30.59 9.03
CA ASP A 52 -10.78 31.22 9.04
C ASP A 52 -11.85 30.38 9.78
N LYS A 53 -11.48 29.22 10.33
CA LYS A 53 -12.39 28.27 10.98
C LYS A 53 -12.42 28.52 12.50
N SER A 54 -12.94 29.69 12.86
CA SER A 54 -13.09 30.18 14.24
C SER A 54 -14.47 29.84 14.83
N PRO A 55 -14.60 29.60 16.15
CA PRO A 55 -13.54 29.60 17.17
C PRO A 55 -12.90 28.22 17.43
N LYS A 56 -13.43 27.14 16.86
CA LYS A 56 -12.93 25.75 16.98
C LYS A 56 -12.45 25.25 15.63
N SER A 57 -11.25 24.66 15.60
CA SER A 57 -10.70 24.01 14.41
C SER A 57 -10.40 22.54 14.71
N THR A 58 -11.08 21.63 14.01
CA THR A 58 -10.81 20.18 14.11
C THR A 58 -10.00 19.74 12.89
N ILE A 59 -8.74 19.37 13.10
CA ILE A 59 -7.91 18.75 12.07
C ILE A 59 -7.97 17.24 12.27
N VAL A 60 -8.43 16.53 11.25
CA VAL A 60 -8.54 15.07 11.26
C VAL A 60 -7.53 14.47 10.30
N PHE A 61 -6.74 13.53 10.79
CA PHE A 61 -5.91 12.65 9.99
C PHE A 61 -6.48 11.24 10.06
N GLU A 62 -7.19 10.84 9.01
CA GLU A 62 -7.55 9.44 8.77
C GLU A 62 -6.31 8.73 8.24
N THR A 63 -5.97 7.56 8.78
CA THR A 63 -4.68 6.92 8.47
C THR A 63 -4.86 5.47 8.04
N TYR A 64 -4.19 5.08 6.97
CA TYR A 64 -4.11 3.68 6.57
C TYR A 64 -3.17 2.88 7.51
N PRO A 65 -3.43 1.59 7.81
CA PRO A 65 -2.51 0.76 8.58
C PRO A 65 -1.12 0.68 7.93
N GLY A 66 -0.06 0.75 8.72
CA GLY A 66 1.33 0.67 8.24
C GLY A 66 2.02 2.02 8.01
N ILE A 67 1.33 3.15 8.16
CA ILE A 67 2.01 4.45 8.29
C ILE A 67 2.94 4.47 9.52
N ASP A 68 3.88 5.41 9.56
CA ASP A 68 4.68 5.66 10.76
C ASP A 68 3.86 6.47 11.79
N HIS A 69 2.88 5.80 12.39
CA HIS A 69 1.88 6.41 13.28
C HIS A 69 2.52 7.23 14.39
N THR A 70 3.57 6.70 15.01
CA THR A 70 4.23 7.35 16.16
C THR A 70 4.96 8.62 15.74
N GLU A 71 5.78 8.57 14.69
CA GLU A 71 6.56 9.73 14.29
C GLU A 71 5.69 10.82 13.67
N ILE A 72 4.69 10.45 12.86
CA ILE A 72 3.75 11.41 12.28
C ILE A 72 2.94 12.11 13.38
N LEU A 73 2.36 11.37 14.33
CA LEU A 73 1.60 11.96 15.44
C LEU A 73 2.47 12.90 16.29
N LYS A 74 3.70 12.48 16.58
CA LYS A 74 4.66 13.28 17.33
C LYS A 74 5.04 14.56 16.59
N MET A 75 5.26 14.50 15.29
CA MET A 75 5.51 15.66 14.45
C MET A 75 4.32 16.62 14.50
N LEU A 76 3.11 16.11 14.25
CA LEU A 76 1.88 16.92 14.22
C LEU A 76 1.63 17.58 15.56
N THR A 77 1.80 16.86 16.66
CA THR A 77 1.64 17.41 18.01
C THR A 77 2.68 18.50 18.31
N ARG A 78 3.94 18.31 17.87
CA ARG A 78 5.02 19.28 18.10
C ARG A 78 4.81 20.57 17.32
N GLU A 79 4.45 20.47 16.04
CA GLU A 79 4.39 21.61 15.14
C GLU A 79 3.02 22.30 15.11
N LEU A 80 1.91 21.55 15.17
CA LEU A 80 0.56 22.15 15.25
C LEU A 80 0.22 22.66 16.64
N GLN A 81 0.89 22.13 17.68
CA GLN A 81 0.61 22.43 19.09
C GLN A 81 -0.89 22.41 19.44
N PRO A 82 -1.60 21.29 19.16
CA PRO A 82 -3.04 21.25 19.36
C PRO A 82 -3.41 21.34 20.84
N ASP A 83 -4.51 22.04 21.15
CA ASP A 83 -5.11 22.13 22.50
C ASP A 83 -5.66 20.78 22.99
N SER A 84 -5.92 19.86 22.06
CA SER A 84 -6.28 18.48 22.36
C SER A 84 -5.86 17.55 21.24
N CYS A 85 -5.42 16.35 21.60
CA CYS A 85 -5.08 15.31 20.66
C CYS A 85 -5.81 14.02 21.03
N ILE A 86 -6.58 13.46 20.10
CA ILE A 86 -7.23 12.15 20.24
C ILE A 86 -6.56 11.20 19.26
N ASN A 87 -5.89 10.18 19.80
CA ASN A 87 -5.33 9.09 19.03
C ASN A 87 -6.33 7.93 18.98
N THR A 88 -6.85 7.59 17.80
CA THR A 88 -7.93 6.60 17.69
C THR A 88 -7.51 5.19 18.04
N LEU A 89 -6.21 4.86 17.96
CA LEU A 89 -5.71 3.56 18.41
C LEU A 89 -5.96 3.33 19.91
N ASP A 90 -5.98 4.39 20.73
CA ASP A 90 -6.25 4.28 22.16
C ASP A 90 -7.73 3.90 22.45
N LEU A 91 -8.60 4.13 21.46
CA LEU A 91 -10.04 3.84 21.52
C LEU A 91 -10.36 2.41 21.09
N PHE A 92 -9.38 1.63 20.65
CA PHE A 92 -9.60 0.24 20.25
C PHE A 92 -9.89 -0.66 21.46
N LYS A 93 -10.54 -1.78 21.18
CA LYS A 93 -10.71 -2.90 22.12
C LYS A 93 -9.32 -3.41 22.56
N PRO A 94 -9.20 -3.96 23.78
CA PRO A 94 -7.97 -4.60 24.21
C PRO A 94 -7.53 -5.73 23.27
N GLU A 95 -6.23 -5.97 23.13
CA GLU A 95 -5.69 -7.02 22.23
C GLU A 95 -6.29 -8.41 22.46
N LYS A 96 -6.68 -8.74 23.70
CA LYS A 96 -7.36 -10.01 24.01
C LYS A 96 -8.70 -10.15 23.29
N GLU A 97 -9.47 -9.08 23.21
CA GLU A 97 -10.76 -9.06 22.52
C GLU A 97 -10.57 -9.02 21.01
N LEU A 98 -9.58 -8.26 20.52
CA LEU A 98 -9.22 -8.25 19.10
C LEU A 98 -8.74 -9.63 18.65
N ASN A 99 -7.90 -10.32 19.42
CA ASN A 99 -7.52 -11.70 19.12
C ASN A 99 -8.73 -12.62 19.01
N ALA A 100 -9.69 -12.51 19.93
CA ALA A 100 -10.93 -13.29 19.85
C ALA A 100 -11.75 -12.96 18.59
N LEU A 101 -11.85 -11.67 18.23
CA LEU A 101 -12.51 -11.18 17.03
C LEU A 101 -11.87 -11.72 15.74
N LEU A 102 -10.53 -11.74 15.68
CA LEU A 102 -9.78 -12.11 14.47
C LEU A 102 -9.52 -13.62 14.35
N SER A 103 -9.53 -14.36 15.46
CA SER A 103 -9.23 -15.81 15.50
C SER A 103 -10.01 -16.67 14.49
N PRO A 104 -11.31 -16.43 14.19
CA PRO A 104 -12.05 -17.25 13.24
C PRO A 104 -11.56 -17.09 11.79
N PHE A 105 -10.88 -15.99 11.49
CA PHE A 105 -10.41 -15.64 10.15
C PHE A 105 -8.92 -15.95 9.97
N LEU A 106 -8.11 -15.77 11.02
CA LEU A 106 -6.69 -16.05 10.93
C LEU A 106 -6.40 -17.53 11.15
N GLY A 107 -6.98 -18.18 12.16
CA GLY A 107 -6.65 -19.57 12.51
C GLY A 107 -5.14 -19.84 12.73
N ASP A 108 -4.78 -21.12 12.81
CA ASP A 108 -3.42 -21.55 13.21
C ASP A 108 -2.44 -21.72 12.03
N HIS A 109 -2.93 -21.70 10.78
CA HIS A 109 -2.07 -21.91 9.62
C HIS A 109 -1.06 -20.75 9.48
N PRO A 110 0.25 -20.97 9.29
CA PRO A 110 1.26 -19.91 9.40
C PRO A 110 1.18 -18.79 8.34
N ILE A 111 0.57 -19.09 7.19
CA ILE A 111 0.51 -18.17 6.02
C ILE A 111 -0.93 -17.74 5.70
N PHE A 112 -1.81 -18.72 5.49
CA PHE A 112 -3.20 -18.46 5.10
C PHE A 112 -4.14 -18.15 6.27
N GLY A 113 -5.08 -17.24 6.01
CA GLY A 113 -6.31 -17.02 6.75
C GLY A 113 -7.50 -17.05 5.79
N LYS A 114 -8.62 -16.44 6.17
CA LYS A 114 -9.86 -16.37 5.41
C LYS A 114 -10.36 -14.94 5.31
N LEU A 115 -10.88 -14.57 4.14
CA LEU A 115 -11.54 -13.28 3.94
C LEU A 115 -12.74 -13.12 4.89
N ASN A 116 -13.03 -11.87 5.25
CA ASN A 116 -14.04 -11.52 6.24
C ASN A 116 -14.76 -10.22 5.89
N ASP A 117 -15.89 -10.02 6.56
CA ASP A 117 -16.74 -8.85 6.40
C ASP A 117 -16.56 -7.81 7.50
N LEU A 118 -15.49 -7.91 8.30
CA LEU A 118 -15.22 -6.93 9.36
C LEU A 118 -15.10 -5.52 8.77
N GLU A 119 -15.44 -4.55 9.60
CA GLU A 119 -15.27 -3.14 9.35
C GLU A 119 -14.44 -2.51 10.49
N LEU A 120 -13.85 -1.35 10.22
CA LEU A 120 -13.00 -0.66 11.20
C LEU A 120 -13.74 -0.36 12.52
N ARG A 121 -15.05 -0.10 12.47
CA ARG A 121 -15.91 0.05 13.65
C ARG A 121 -15.87 -1.14 14.61
N ASP A 122 -15.60 -2.35 14.09
CA ASP A 122 -15.55 -3.57 14.90
C ASP A 122 -14.29 -3.64 15.77
N PHE A 123 -13.31 -2.75 15.55
CA PHE A 123 -12.08 -2.65 16.36
C PHE A 123 -12.26 -1.74 17.56
N PHE A 124 -13.20 -0.79 17.52
CA PHE A 124 -13.38 0.21 18.58
C PHE A 124 -14.09 -0.34 19.81
N ASP A 125 -13.64 0.07 21.00
CA ASP A 125 -14.39 -0.09 22.23
C ASP A 125 -15.54 0.95 22.26
N PRO A 126 -16.82 0.54 22.35
CA PRO A 126 -17.94 1.47 22.29
C PRO A 126 -17.94 2.52 23.40
N GLY A 127 -17.47 2.16 24.60
CA GLY A 127 -17.42 3.08 25.75
C GLY A 127 -16.33 4.13 25.58
N LYS A 128 -15.13 3.72 25.18
CA LYS A 128 -14.04 4.67 24.87
C LYS A 128 -14.41 5.60 23.72
N LEU A 129 -15.07 5.05 22.70
CA LEU A 129 -15.50 5.80 21.52
C LEU A 129 -16.51 6.91 21.90
N GLU A 130 -17.50 6.60 22.73
CA GLU A 130 -18.48 7.61 23.14
C GLU A 130 -17.86 8.68 24.04
N LEU A 131 -16.96 8.29 24.96
CA LEU A 131 -16.22 9.26 25.78
C LEU A 131 -15.37 10.22 24.92
N ALA A 132 -14.70 9.72 23.88
CA ALA A 132 -13.93 10.55 22.96
C ALA A 132 -14.84 11.51 22.16
N ARG A 133 -16.01 11.04 21.70
CA ARG A 133 -17.00 11.88 21.02
C ARG A 133 -17.53 13.00 21.92
N ASP A 134 -17.79 12.70 23.18
CA ASP A 134 -18.22 13.70 24.16
C ASP A 134 -17.12 14.73 24.42
N GLU A 135 -15.85 14.31 24.51
CA GLU A 135 -14.71 15.25 24.61
C GLU A 135 -14.63 16.19 23.39
N ILE A 136 -14.79 15.65 22.18
CA ILE A 136 -14.81 16.42 20.92
C ILE A 136 -15.95 17.45 20.91
N ARG A 137 -17.15 17.05 21.32
CA ARG A 137 -18.33 17.93 21.37
C ARG A 137 -18.21 19.00 22.46
N ALA A 138 -17.60 18.67 23.58
CA ALA A 138 -17.45 19.58 24.73
C ALA A 138 -16.51 20.75 24.43
N ARG A 139 -15.48 20.55 23.60
CA ARG A 139 -14.55 21.62 23.21
C ARG A 139 -15.21 22.59 22.23
N LYS A 140 -15.04 23.88 22.49
CA LYS A 140 -15.66 24.99 21.72
C LYS A 140 -14.64 25.94 21.11
N THR A 141 -13.37 25.83 21.47
CA THR A 141 -12.31 26.72 21.02
C THR A 141 -11.01 25.95 20.83
N GLY A 142 -10.10 26.51 20.01
CA GLY A 142 -8.75 25.98 19.84
C GLY A 142 -8.65 24.91 18.76
N ILE A 143 -7.44 24.35 18.62
CA ILE A 143 -7.11 23.31 17.65
C ILE A 143 -7.28 21.94 18.30
N GLN A 144 -8.15 21.13 17.73
CA GLN A 144 -8.31 19.73 18.07
C GLN A 144 -7.72 18.87 16.96
N LEU A 145 -6.71 18.07 17.30
CA LEU A 145 -6.15 17.04 16.43
C LEU A 145 -6.83 15.70 16.73
N ILE A 146 -7.34 15.04 15.69
CA ILE A 146 -7.81 13.67 15.75
C ILE A 146 -6.99 12.86 14.76
N PHE A 147 -6.33 11.80 15.21
CA PHE A 147 -5.33 11.09 14.42
C PHE A 147 -5.47 9.58 14.57
N GLY A 148 -5.47 8.89 13.44
CA GLY A 148 -5.37 7.43 13.36
C GLY A 148 -6.47 6.79 12.51
N PRO A 149 -6.52 5.45 12.46
CA PRO A 149 -7.55 4.72 11.72
C PRO A 149 -8.93 5.00 12.32
N GLY A 150 -9.90 5.36 11.49
CA GLY A 150 -11.28 5.68 11.88
C GLY A 150 -11.45 7.08 12.47
N ALA A 151 -10.43 7.94 12.36
CA ALA A 151 -10.46 9.31 12.86
C ALA A 151 -11.60 10.15 12.26
N LYS A 152 -11.98 9.90 11.01
CA LYS A 152 -13.13 10.57 10.39
C LYS A 152 -14.44 10.30 11.13
N ASP A 153 -14.65 9.09 11.62
CA ASP A 153 -15.96 8.64 12.14
C ASP A 153 -16.24 9.10 13.58
N ILE A 154 -15.29 9.77 14.22
CA ILE A 154 -15.42 10.22 15.60
C ILE A 154 -15.78 11.70 15.73
N SER A 155 -15.72 12.48 14.64
CA SER A 155 -16.13 13.90 14.64
C SER A 155 -17.03 14.22 13.45
N GLU A 156 -18.16 14.86 13.74
CA GLU A 156 -19.07 15.42 12.73
C GLU A 156 -18.59 16.79 12.21
N GLU A 157 -17.90 17.55 13.06
CA GLU A 157 -17.38 18.89 12.74
C GLU A 157 -15.89 18.78 12.40
N ILE A 158 -15.57 18.81 11.10
CA ILE A 158 -14.20 18.71 10.60
C ILE A 158 -13.84 19.97 9.85
N SER A 159 -12.75 20.61 10.28
CA SER A 159 -12.21 21.81 9.67
C SER A 159 -11.26 21.45 8.53
N VAL A 160 -10.40 20.46 8.70
CA VAL A 160 -9.57 19.90 7.62
C VAL A 160 -9.52 18.39 7.80
N LEU A 161 -9.72 17.64 6.72
CA LEU A 161 -9.56 16.20 6.65
C LEU A 161 -8.38 15.85 5.75
N VAL A 162 -7.36 15.22 6.34
CA VAL A 162 -6.22 14.65 5.63
C VAL A 162 -6.33 13.14 5.66
N TYR A 163 -6.16 12.49 4.51
CA TYR A 163 -6.05 11.04 4.43
C TYR A 163 -4.59 10.64 4.23
N ALA A 164 -3.98 9.98 5.21
CA ALA A 164 -2.60 9.50 5.15
C ALA A 164 -2.55 8.06 4.61
N ASP A 165 -1.87 7.87 3.49
CA ASP A 165 -1.80 6.61 2.75
C ASP A 165 -0.35 6.24 2.41
N LEU A 166 -0.14 4.98 2.02
CA LEU A 166 1.14 4.45 1.54
C LEU A 166 0.97 3.14 0.80
N ALA A 167 1.89 2.83 -0.10
CA ALA A 167 1.90 1.58 -0.85
C ALA A 167 2.05 0.36 0.08
N ARG A 168 1.34 -0.72 -0.23
CA ARG A 168 1.43 -1.97 0.56
C ARG A 168 2.81 -2.59 0.51
N TRP A 169 3.52 -2.45 -0.61
CA TRP A 169 4.92 -2.85 -0.67
C TRP A 169 5.77 -2.17 0.42
N GLU A 170 5.62 -0.85 0.62
CA GLU A 170 6.33 -0.15 1.70
C GLU A 170 5.86 -0.63 3.08
N ILE A 171 4.58 -0.95 3.28
CA ILE A 171 4.10 -1.58 4.53
C ILE A 171 4.87 -2.89 4.79
N GLN A 172 5.01 -3.74 3.79
CA GLN A 172 5.75 -5.01 3.92
C GLN A 172 7.22 -4.77 4.26
N GLN A 173 7.86 -3.78 3.64
CA GLN A 173 9.24 -3.41 3.96
C GLN A 173 9.37 -2.92 5.40
N ARG A 174 8.42 -2.12 5.89
CA ARG A 174 8.35 -1.70 7.30
C ARG A 174 8.16 -2.86 8.26
N MET A 175 7.36 -3.87 7.89
CA MET A 175 7.20 -5.10 8.67
C MET A 175 8.52 -5.88 8.74
N ARG A 176 9.24 -6.02 7.62
CA ARG A 176 10.57 -6.66 7.56
C ARG A 176 11.61 -5.92 8.42
N ARG A 177 11.50 -4.59 8.53
CA ARG A 177 12.34 -3.74 9.38
C ARG A 177 11.87 -3.65 10.84
N HIS A 178 10.76 -4.30 11.21
CA HIS A 178 10.15 -4.25 12.55
C HIS A 178 9.71 -2.85 13.00
N GLU A 179 9.20 -2.05 12.07
CA GLU A 179 8.90 -0.63 12.31
C GLU A 179 7.41 -0.38 12.59
N VAL A 180 6.53 -1.24 12.08
CA VAL A 180 5.07 -1.10 12.15
C VAL A 180 4.43 -2.32 12.78
N ASP A 181 3.38 -2.08 13.56
CA ASP A 181 2.53 -3.12 14.12
C ASP A 181 1.33 -3.39 13.20
N ASN A 182 0.65 -4.52 13.40
CA ASN A 182 -0.67 -4.73 12.82
C ASN A 182 -1.73 -3.83 13.48
N LEU A 183 -2.84 -3.62 12.78
CA LEU A 183 -3.95 -2.78 13.23
C LEU A 183 -4.49 -3.25 14.59
N GLY A 184 -4.29 -2.43 15.63
CA GLY A 184 -4.80 -2.68 16.97
C GLY A 184 -3.91 -3.56 17.87
N PHE A 185 -2.68 -3.86 17.45
CA PHE A 185 -1.75 -4.70 18.22
C PHE A 185 -0.40 -4.01 18.42
N THR A 186 0.36 -4.50 19.41
CA THR A 186 1.77 -4.15 19.64
C THR A 186 2.63 -5.37 19.33
N ASN A 187 2.82 -5.66 18.04
CA ASN A 187 3.39 -6.94 17.58
C ASN A 187 4.48 -6.81 16.50
N ARG A 188 5.03 -5.62 16.21
CA ARG A 188 6.04 -5.40 15.15
C ARG A 188 7.30 -6.28 15.21
N ARG A 189 7.55 -6.92 16.36
CA ARG A 189 8.67 -7.85 16.58
C ARG A 189 8.39 -9.28 16.11
N GLU A 190 7.15 -9.58 15.75
CA GLU A 190 6.77 -10.85 15.12
C GLU A 190 7.46 -11.03 13.76
N LYS A 191 7.40 -12.26 13.24
CA LYS A 191 7.88 -12.54 11.87
C LYS A 191 7.09 -11.71 10.85
N ALA A 192 7.76 -11.16 9.85
CA ALA A 192 7.12 -10.40 8.78
C ALA A 192 5.98 -11.19 8.09
N SER A 193 6.11 -12.51 7.94
CA SER A 193 5.05 -13.38 7.40
C SER A 193 3.79 -13.41 8.28
N THR A 194 3.96 -13.37 9.61
CA THR A 194 2.85 -13.33 10.57
C THR A 194 2.13 -11.98 10.48
N LEU A 195 2.91 -10.88 10.41
CA LEU A 195 2.37 -9.54 10.25
C LEU A 195 1.60 -9.39 8.93
N TYR A 196 2.21 -9.88 7.84
CA TYR A 196 1.62 -9.89 6.51
C TYR A 196 0.30 -10.65 6.47
N LYS A 197 0.24 -11.85 7.06
CA LYS A 197 -0.99 -12.65 7.12
C LYS A 197 -2.14 -11.85 7.72
N GLN A 198 -1.96 -11.24 8.88
CA GLN A 198 -3.02 -10.43 9.47
C GLN A 198 -3.34 -9.22 8.59
N ALA A 199 -2.34 -8.53 8.05
CA ALA A 199 -2.57 -7.36 7.22
C ALA A 199 -3.38 -7.68 5.96
N TYR A 200 -3.02 -8.76 5.27
CA TYR A 200 -3.67 -9.20 4.03
C TYR A 200 -5.13 -9.59 4.26
N PHE A 201 -5.38 -10.46 5.23
CA PHE A 201 -6.72 -11.01 5.46
C PHE A 201 -7.62 -10.06 6.26
N VAL A 202 -7.08 -9.15 7.06
CA VAL A 202 -7.84 -8.29 7.98
C VAL A 202 -7.53 -6.80 7.75
N ASP A 203 -6.34 -6.33 8.12
CA ASP A 203 -6.08 -4.89 8.30
C ASP A 203 -6.35 -4.09 7.02
N TRP A 204 -5.86 -4.57 5.88
CA TRP A 204 -6.05 -3.92 4.59
C TRP A 204 -7.51 -3.98 4.14
N ARG A 205 -8.22 -5.07 4.42
CA ARG A 205 -9.64 -5.21 4.03
C ARG A 205 -10.53 -4.22 4.78
N VAL A 206 -10.31 -4.07 6.09
CA VAL A 206 -11.09 -3.11 6.89
C VAL A 206 -10.70 -1.67 6.55
N ALA A 207 -9.41 -1.42 6.28
CA ALA A 207 -8.92 -0.10 5.92
C ALA A 207 -9.33 0.34 4.52
N ASP A 208 -9.39 -0.57 3.54
CA ASP A 208 -9.89 -0.28 2.20
C ASP A 208 -11.36 0.12 2.23
N LYS A 209 -12.20 -0.60 2.99
CA LYS A 209 -13.60 -0.23 3.20
C LYS A 209 -13.74 1.16 3.82
N GLN A 210 -12.87 1.50 4.77
CA GLN A 210 -12.84 2.84 5.37
C GLN A 210 -12.36 3.90 4.37
N LYS A 211 -11.28 3.61 3.62
CA LYS A 211 -10.72 4.46 2.57
C LYS A 211 -11.78 4.90 1.57
N MET A 212 -12.58 3.95 1.08
CA MET A 212 -13.63 4.21 0.11
C MET A 212 -14.77 5.09 0.63
N LYS A 213 -14.94 5.18 1.96
CA LYS A 213 -15.90 6.09 2.61
C LYS A 213 -15.30 7.46 2.88
N THR A 214 -14.02 7.53 3.26
CA THR A 214 -13.41 8.75 3.79
C THR A 214 -12.64 9.57 2.76
N LEU A 215 -11.85 8.92 1.89
CA LEU A 215 -10.97 9.62 0.95
C LEU A 215 -11.71 10.56 -0.01
N PRO A 216 -12.92 10.23 -0.54
CA PRO A 216 -13.67 11.17 -1.37
C PRO A 216 -14.01 12.51 -0.69
N ASP A 217 -14.14 12.51 0.64
CA ASP A 217 -14.49 13.69 1.44
C ASP A 217 -13.26 14.42 2.02
N ALA A 218 -12.04 13.88 1.80
CA ALA A 218 -10.82 14.48 2.31
C ALA A 218 -10.45 15.75 1.54
N ASP A 219 -9.93 16.75 2.24
CA ASP A 219 -9.35 17.94 1.61
C ASP A 219 -8.01 17.59 0.94
N PHE A 220 -7.22 16.76 1.61
CA PHE A 220 -5.89 16.38 1.17
C PHE A 220 -5.61 14.88 1.28
N LEU A 221 -4.80 14.39 0.34
CA LEU A 221 -4.09 13.12 0.46
C LEU A 221 -2.65 13.40 0.90
N LEU A 222 -2.19 12.65 1.91
CA LEU A 222 -0.80 12.64 2.37
C LEU A 222 -0.15 11.31 1.98
N ASP A 223 0.80 11.37 1.04
CA ASP A 223 1.73 10.28 0.72
C ASP A 223 2.79 10.18 1.81
N THR A 224 2.83 9.01 2.45
CA THR A 224 3.75 8.71 3.56
C THR A 224 4.74 7.59 3.24
N ASN A 225 4.95 7.26 1.95
CA ASN A 225 5.92 6.23 1.55
C ASN A 225 7.34 6.61 2.00
N ASP A 226 7.79 7.84 1.67
CA ASP A 226 9.03 8.43 2.19
C ASP A 226 8.78 9.11 3.55
N ARG A 227 9.42 8.59 4.59
CA ARG A 227 9.33 9.14 5.96
C ARG A 227 9.97 10.51 6.10
N LEU A 228 11.02 10.79 5.34
CA LEU A 228 11.77 12.04 5.45
C LEU A 228 11.08 13.17 4.69
N THR A 229 10.46 12.84 3.56
CA THR A 229 9.86 13.79 2.64
C THR A 229 8.43 13.40 2.29
N PRO A 230 7.48 13.43 3.25
CA PRO A 230 6.07 13.18 2.95
C PRO A 230 5.54 14.23 1.98
N LYS A 231 4.51 13.87 1.22
CA LYS A 231 3.96 14.77 0.18
C LYS A 231 2.46 14.92 0.35
N LEU A 232 1.99 16.15 0.28
CA LEU A 232 0.57 16.50 0.41
C LEU A 232 0.07 17.06 -0.91
N ILE A 233 -1.06 16.53 -1.38
CA ILE A 233 -1.80 17.06 -2.54
C ILE A 233 -3.26 17.23 -2.19
N GLU A 234 -3.92 18.18 -2.86
CA GLU A 234 -5.38 18.24 -2.82
C GLU A 234 -5.98 16.94 -3.37
N THR A 235 -7.02 16.45 -2.72
CA THR A 235 -7.72 15.23 -3.14
C THR A 235 -8.28 15.34 -4.57
N SER A 236 -8.62 16.56 -5.01
CA SER A 236 -9.07 16.83 -6.39
C SER A 236 -8.01 16.47 -7.45
N LEU A 237 -6.73 16.68 -7.13
CA LEU A 237 -5.61 16.36 -8.00
C LEU A 237 -5.30 14.86 -8.00
N TYR A 238 -5.47 14.21 -6.85
CA TYR A 238 -5.41 12.75 -6.76
C TYR A 238 -6.42 12.09 -7.71
N TYR A 239 -7.71 12.49 -7.66
CA TYR A 239 -8.73 11.94 -8.55
C TYR A 239 -8.47 12.27 -10.02
N ARG A 240 -7.96 13.47 -10.33
CA ARG A 240 -7.51 13.79 -11.70
C ARG A 240 -6.42 12.83 -12.19
N GLY A 241 -5.52 12.39 -11.32
CA GLY A 241 -4.52 11.37 -11.62
C GLY A 241 -5.14 10.00 -11.94
N LEU A 242 -6.13 9.57 -11.15
CA LEU A 242 -6.87 8.33 -11.40
C LEU A 242 -7.66 8.37 -12.72
N ASP A 243 -8.34 9.49 -13.00
CA ASP A 243 -9.08 9.69 -14.26
C ASP A 243 -8.17 9.61 -15.48
N LYS A 244 -6.96 10.16 -15.37
CA LYS A 244 -5.93 10.02 -16.41
C LYS A 244 -5.47 8.57 -16.55
N ALA A 245 -5.32 7.84 -15.45
CA ALA A 245 -4.89 6.43 -15.48
C ALA A 245 -5.87 5.55 -16.24
N ILE A 246 -7.18 5.68 -15.97
CA ILE A 246 -8.20 4.84 -16.62
C ILE A 246 -8.43 5.18 -18.11
N THR A 247 -7.89 6.30 -18.61
CA THR A 247 -8.09 6.76 -19.99
C THR A 247 -6.86 6.60 -20.89
N GLN A 248 -5.79 5.96 -20.41
CA GLN A 248 -4.58 5.70 -21.19
C GLN A 248 -3.88 4.39 -20.74
N PRO A 249 -2.97 3.83 -21.56
CA PRO A 249 -2.07 2.79 -21.07
C PRO A 249 -1.16 3.34 -19.96
N PHE A 250 -1.07 2.64 -18.84
CA PHE A 250 -0.20 2.99 -17.72
C PHE A 250 0.56 1.76 -17.22
N ARG A 251 1.60 1.99 -16.43
CA ARG A 251 2.30 0.97 -15.65
C ARG A 251 2.26 1.34 -14.18
N VAL A 252 2.23 0.33 -13.32
CA VAL A 252 2.45 0.50 -11.87
C VAL A 252 3.95 0.49 -11.58
N VAL A 253 4.36 0.93 -10.41
CA VAL A 253 5.78 0.88 -10.00
C VAL A 253 6.12 -0.58 -9.67
N PRO A 254 7.04 -1.21 -10.42
CA PRO A 254 7.47 -2.57 -10.15
C PRO A 254 8.29 -2.62 -8.85
N PHE A 255 8.27 -3.76 -8.17
CA PHE A 255 9.22 -4.04 -7.11
C PHE A 255 9.93 -5.38 -7.33
N PHE A 256 11.16 -5.43 -6.83
CA PHE A 256 12.08 -6.54 -7.03
C PHE A 256 12.45 -7.14 -5.69
N ASP A 257 12.40 -8.46 -5.56
CA ASP A 257 12.68 -9.15 -4.29
C ASP A 257 13.72 -10.26 -4.51
N PRO A 258 14.79 -10.32 -3.69
CA PRO A 258 15.70 -11.46 -3.68
C PRO A 258 14.98 -12.73 -3.24
N GLY A 259 15.54 -13.88 -3.61
CA GLY A 259 14.97 -15.17 -3.25
C GLY A 259 15.96 -16.32 -3.37
N VAL A 260 15.63 -17.45 -2.76
CA VAL A 260 16.54 -18.61 -2.67
C VAL A 260 16.94 -19.20 -4.03
N TRP A 261 16.16 -18.95 -5.07
CA TRP A 261 16.38 -19.41 -6.44
C TRP A 261 16.76 -18.28 -7.39
N GLY A 262 16.83 -17.03 -6.90
CA GLY A 262 17.00 -15.85 -7.74
C GLY A 262 18.30 -15.84 -8.52
N GLY A 263 18.22 -15.31 -9.74
CA GLY A 263 19.30 -15.20 -10.70
C GLY A 263 19.91 -13.80 -10.77
N GLN A 264 20.61 -13.56 -11.88
CA GLN A 264 21.40 -12.36 -12.14
C GLN A 264 20.91 -11.58 -13.37
N TRP A 265 19.98 -12.13 -14.16
CA TRP A 265 19.49 -11.52 -15.40
C TRP A 265 18.87 -10.15 -15.17
N MET A 266 18.04 -9.99 -14.14
CA MET A 266 17.36 -8.72 -13.87
C MET A 266 18.35 -7.58 -13.51
N LYS A 267 19.53 -7.89 -12.97
CA LYS A 267 20.57 -6.88 -12.70
C LYS A 267 21.02 -6.17 -13.97
N GLU A 268 21.11 -6.93 -15.06
CA GLU A 268 21.52 -6.39 -16.34
C GLU A 268 20.31 -5.83 -17.09
N VAL A 269 19.26 -6.63 -17.28
CA VAL A 269 18.15 -6.28 -18.17
C VAL A 269 17.25 -5.18 -17.60
N CYS A 270 17.05 -5.16 -16.28
CA CYS A 270 16.28 -4.12 -15.60
C CYS A 270 17.17 -3.02 -14.98
N ASP A 271 18.49 -3.08 -15.21
CA ASP A 271 19.50 -2.21 -14.60
C ASP A 271 19.34 -2.07 -13.08
N LEU A 272 19.28 -3.20 -12.38
CA LEU A 272 19.15 -3.21 -10.92
C LEU A 272 20.51 -3.12 -10.22
N ASP A 273 20.47 -2.99 -8.90
CA ASP A 273 21.69 -2.94 -8.10
C ASP A 273 22.48 -4.25 -8.25
N ARG A 274 23.75 -4.11 -8.62
CA ARG A 274 24.64 -5.25 -8.88
C ARG A 274 25.22 -5.81 -7.58
N GLU A 275 25.20 -5.03 -6.50
CA GLU A 275 25.68 -5.43 -5.17
C GLU A 275 24.68 -6.31 -4.41
N GLU A 276 23.40 -6.29 -4.79
CA GLU A 276 22.40 -7.23 -4.26
C GLU A 276 22.79 -8.67 -4.58
N ILE A 277 22.45 -9.64 -3.73
CA ILE A 277 22.90 -11.03 -3.94
C ILE A 277 22.29 -11.61 -5.23
N ASN A 278 20.99 -11.41 -5.42
CA ASN A 278 20.23 -11.82 -6.59
C ASN A 278 18.89 -11.08 -6.65
N TYR A 279 18.14 -11.34 -7.71
CA TYR A 279 16.72 -11.04 -7.77
C TYR A 279 15.99 -12.30 -8.21
N ALA A 280 14.94 -12.67 -7.49
CA ALA A 280 14.10 -13.81 -7.85
C ALA A 280 12.84 -13.33 -8.57
N TRP A 281 12.17 -12.35 -7.96
CA TRP A 281 10.91 -11.83 -8.45
C TRP A 281 11.07 -10.39 -8.92
N CYS A 282 10.44 -10.07 -10.04
CA CYS A 282 9.92 -8.74 -10.31
C CYS A 282 8.41 -8.83 -10.32
N PHE A 283 7.73 -8.13 -9.42
CA PHE A 283 6.28 -7.97 -9.45
C PHE A 283 5.98 -6.70 -10.25
N ASP A 284 5.80 -6.85 -11.57
CA ASP A 284 5.67 -5.73 -12.52
C ASP A 284 4.24 -5.18 -12.56
N CYS A 285 3.24 -6.03 -12.36
CA CYS A 285 1.85 -5.62 -12.30
C CYS A 285 1.05 -6.52 -11.37
N VAL A 286 1.03 -6.15 -10.10
CA VAL A 286 0.19 -6.69 -9.03
C VAL A 286 -0.45 -5.49 -8.32
N PRO A 287 -1.53 -4.89 -8.87
CA PRO A 287 -2.11 -3.67 -8.32
C PRO A 287 -2.51 -3.78 -6.84
N GLU A 288 -2.77 -4.99 -6.36
CA GLU A 288 -3.01 -5.26 -4.94
C GLU A 288 -1.83 -4.91 -4.02
N GLU A 289 -0.59 -4.91 -4.53
CA GLU A 289 0.63 -4.66 -3.74
C GLU A 289 1.47 -3.49 -4.26
N ASN A 290 1.53 -3.30 -5.58
CA ASN A 290 2.29 -2.23 -6.22
C ASN A 290 1.72 -0.84 -5.91
N SER A 291 2.52 0.17 -6.24
CA SER A 291 2.12 1.57 -6.19
C SER A 291 1.93 2.15 -7.59
N LEU A 292 1.36 3.36 -7.65
CA LEU A 292 1.21 4.17 -8.84
C LEU A 292 1.80 5.55 -8.55
N LEU A 293 2.65 6.07 -9.44
CA LEU A 293 3.21 7.41 -9.30
C LEU A 293 2.38 8.43 -10.08
N LEU A 294 2.00 9.49 -9.38
CA LEU A 294 1.36 10.67 -9.95
C LEU A 294 2.40 11.81 -10.06
N GLY A 295 2.54 12.37 -11.26
CA GLY A 295 3.53 13.41 -11.57
C GLY A 295 2.98 14.83 -11.47
N PHE A 296 3.73 15.69 -10.77
CA PHE A 296 3.47 17.12 -10.60
C PHE A 296 4.77 17.87 -10.91
N GLY A 297 5.02 18.16 -12.19
CA GLY A 297 6.32 18.66 -12.64
C GLY A 297 7.47 17.68 -12.32
N ASP A 298 8.41 18.10 -11.49
CA ASP A 298 9.52 17.26 -10.99
C ASP A 298 9.18 16.43 -9.75
N GLN A 299 8.03 16.68 -9.11
CA GLN A 299 7.58 15.95 -7.93
C GLN A 299 6.77 14.71 -8.30
N ARG A 300 6.81 13.71 -7.41
CA ARG A 300 6.09 12.44 -7.56
C ARG A 300 5.38 12.08 -6.28
N VAL A 301 4.07 11.87 -6.35
CA VAL A 301 3.26 11.34 -5.25
C VAL A 301 3.03 9.86 -5.51
N GLU A 302 3.32 9.04 -4.50
CA GLU A 302 3.16 7.59 -4.59
C GLU A 302 1.90 7.15 -3.84
N ILE A 303 1.01 6.47 -4.56
CA ILE A 303 -0.25 5.94 -4.00
C ILE A 303 -0.32 4.43 -4.20
N PRO A 304 -1.06 3.68 -3.37
CA PRO A 304 -1.36 2.28 -3.66
C PRO A 304 -2.04 2.14 -5.02
N ALA A 305 -1.57 1.23 -5.88
CA ALA A 305 -2.22 1.00 -7.18
C ALA A 305 -3.64 0.45 -7.01
N ILE A 306 -3.91 -0.28 -5.93
CA ILE A 306 -5.24 -0.80 -5.58
C ILE A 306 -6.27 0.34 -5.42
N ASN A 307 -5.83 1.55 -5.08
CA ASN A 307 -6.73 2.70 -5.00
C ASN A 307 -7.42 3.00 -6.34
N LEU A 308 -6.72 2.81 -7.47
CA LEU A 308 -7.30 2.97 -8.82
C LEU A 308 -8.40 1.92 -9.06
N VAL A 309 -8.14 0.67 -8.68
CA VAL A 309 -9.08 -0.44 -8.83
C VAL A 309 -10.33 -0.20 -7.99
N LEU A 310 -10.18 0.21 -6.73
CA LEU A 310 -11.31 0.42 -5.82
C LEU A 310 -12.11 1.69 -6.17
N SER A 311 -11.46 2.75 -6.65
CA SER A 311 -12.12 4.03 -6.97
C SER A 311 -12.86 4.01 -8.30
N SER A 312 -12.44 3.19 -9.26
CA SER A 312 -13.02 3.16 -10.61
C SER A 312 -13.07 1.75 -11.20
N PRO A 313 -13.62 0.75 -10.50
CA PRO A 313 -13.50 -0.66 -10.89
C PRO A 313 -14.14 -0.95 -12.24
N VAL A 314 -15.34 -0.42 -12.50
CA VAL A 314 -16.04 -0.66 -13.78
C VAL A 314 -15.32 0.03 -14.94
N ALA A 315 -14.85 1.26 -14.74
CA ALA A 315 -14.16 2.01 -15.80
C ALA A 315 -12.78 1.41 -16.13
N LEU A 316 -12.07 0.87 -15.13
CA LEU A 316 -10.77 0.22 -15.31
C LEU A 316 -10.89 -1.20 -15.87
N LEU A 317 -11.75 -2.03 -15.26
CA LEU A 317 -11.82 -3.47 -15.53
C LEU A 317 -12.82 -3.81 -16.66
N GLY A 318 -13.82 -2.95 -16.86
CA GLY A 318 -15.00 -3.25 -17.67
C GLY A 318 -16.05 -4.07 -16.93
N GLU A 319 -17.31 -3.92 -17.33
CA GLU A 319 -18.48 -4.52 -16.67
C GLU A 319 -18.34 -6.04 -16.47
N LYS A 320 -17.96 -6.78 -17.51
CA LYS A 320 -17.87 -8.25 -17.45
C LYS A 320 -16.80 -8.76 -16.49
N VAL A 321 -15.69 -8.04 -16.37
CA VAL A 321 -14.60 -8.41 -15.45
C VAL A 321 -15.04 -8.11 -14.02
N PHE A 322 -15.61 -6.93 -13.80
CA PHE A 322 -16.15 -6.54 -12.50
C PHE A 322 -17.27 -7.47 -12.02
N GLU A 323 -18.20 -7.87 -12.89
CA GLU A 323 -19.25 -8.85 -12.55
C GLU A 323 -18.68 -10.20 -12.10
N LYS A 324 -17.53 -10.60 -12.65
CA LYS A 324 -16.91 -11.90 -12.37
C LYS A 324 -16.00 -11.90 -11.15
N PHE A 325 -15.27 -10.80 -10.93
CA PHE A 325 -14.19 -10.73 -9.93
C PHE A 325 -14.39 -9.64 -8.87
N GLY A 326 -15.38 -8.76 -9.03
CA GLY A 326 -15.54 -7.58 -8.19
C GLY A 326 -14.43 -6.56 -8.45
N ALA A 327 -14.10 -5.77 -7.42
CA ALA A 327 -13.02 -4.78 -7.47
C ALA A 327 -11.64 -5.42 -7.23
N GLU A 328 -11.37 -6.53 -7.91
CA GLU A 328 -10.10 -7.26 -7.86
C GLU A 328 -9.49 -7.26 -9.26
N PHE A 329 -8.21 -6.90 -9.36
CA PHE A 329 -7.52 -6.85 -10.65
C PHE A 329 -7.19 -8.29 -11.10
N PRO A 330 -7.68 -8.76 -12.26
CA PRO A 330 -7.81 -10.20 -12.54
C PRO A 330 -6.54 -10.87 -13.07
N ILE A 331 -5.45 -10.12 -13.28
CA ILE A 331 -4.21 -10.61 -13.88
C ILE A 331 -3.01 -10.03 -13.15
N ARG A 332 -1.96 -10.83 -13.05
CA ARG A 332 -0.66 -10.41 -12.52
C ARG A 332 0.42 -10.60 -13.58
N PHE A 333 1.43 -9.73 -13.58
CA PHE A 333 2.60 -9.87 -14.45
C PHE A 333 3.87 -9.83 -13.61
N ASP A 334 4.63 -10.91 -13.68
CA ASP A 334 5.86 -11.08 -12.91
C ASP A 334 7.01 -11.55 -13.83
N PHE A 335 8.24 -11.14 -13.51
CA PHE A 335 9.43 -11.82 -14.01
C PHE A 335 9.97 -12.76 -12.94
N LEU A 336 10.31 -13.98 -13.37
CA LEU A 336 11.00 -14.97 -12.56
C LEU A 336 12.40 -15.15 -13.14
N ASP A 337 13.40 -14.76 -12.37
CA ASP A 337 14.80 -14.87 -12.79
C ASP A 337 15.46 -16.06 -12.11
N THR A 338 15.72 -17.10 -12.91
CA THR A 338 16.48 -18.29 -12.51
C THR A 338 17.84 -18.37 -13.21
N MET A 339 18.23 -17.33 -13.97
CA MET A 339 19.46 -17.32 -14.76
C MET A 339 20.66 -17.19 -13.82
N GLU A 340 21.52 -18.21 -13.80
CA GLU A 340 22.59 -18.35 -12.80
C GLU A 340 22.06 -18.44 -11.35
N GLY A 341 20.79 -18.82 -11.21
CA GLY A 341 20.11 -19.02 -9.95
C GLY A 341 19.85 -20.50 -9.66
N GLY A 342 18.75 -20.77 -8.95
CA GLY A 342 18.29 -22.10 -8.58
C GLY A 342 16.98 -22.48 -9.25
N ASN A 343 16.50 -23.68 -8.94
CA ASN A 343 15.19 -24.13 -9.39
C ASN A 343 14.07 -23.57 -8.51
N LEU A 344 12.95 -23.23 -9.15
CA LEU A 344 11.67 -23.02 -8.47
C LEU A 344 11.23 -24.30 -7.75
N SER A 345 10.37 -24.15 -6.74
CA SER A 345 9.79 -25.31 -6.05
C SER A 345 8.82 -26.08 -6.95
N LEU A 346 8.59 -27.36 -6.64
CA LEU A 346 7.47 -28.11 -7.21
C LEU A 346 6.17 -27.58 -6.59
N GLN A 347 5.23 -27.18 -7.44
CA GLN A 347 4.03 -26.45 -7.03
C GLN A 347 2.78 -27.03 -7.69
N VAL A 348 1.64 -26.85 -7.03
CA VAL A 348 0.31 -27.08 -7.60
C VAL A 348 -0.61 -25.96 -7.12
N HIS A 349 -1.35 -25.39 -8.06
CA HIS A 349 -2.32 -24.35 -7.75
C HIS A 349 -3.70 -24.98 -7.50
N PRO A 350 -4.42 -24.52 -6.46
CA PRO A 350 -5.73 -25.06 -6.12
C PRO A 350 -6.80 -24.73 -7.17
N LEU A 351 -7.90 -25.49 -7.16
CA LEU A 351 -9.08 -25.15 -7.96
C LEU A 351 -9.83 -23.95 -7.37
N LYS A 352 -10.56 -23.21 -8.21
CA LYS A 352 -11.40 -22.08 -7.78
C LYS A 352 -12.38 -22.46 -6.66
N GLU A 353 -13.01 -23.63 -6.74
CA GLU A 353 -13.94 -24.11 -5.70
C GLU A 353 -13.24 -24.32 -4.35
N TYR A 354 -12.00 -24.82 -4.38
CA TYR A 354 -11.20 -25.04 -3.18
C TYR A 354 -10.80 -23.73 -2.53
N ILE A 355 -10.24 -22.79 -3.31
CA ILE A 355 -9.85 -21.47 -2.79
C ILE A 355 -11.05 -20.74 -2.17
N LYS A 356 -12.21 -20.74 -2.84
CA LYS A 356 -13.40 -20.07 -2.33
C LYS A 356 -13.87 -20.67 -1.01
N LYS A 357 -13.87 -22.00 -0.90
CA LYS A 357 -14.29 -22.70 0.32
C LYS A 357 -13.35 -22.43 1.50
N GLU A 358 -12.04 -22.57 1.28
CA GLU A 358 -11.03 -22.54 2.33
C GLU A 358 -10.63 -21.10 2.70
N PHE A 359 -10.46 -20.21 1.72
CA PHE A 359 -9.92 -18.85 1.92
C PHE A 359 -10.93 -17.73 1.62
N GLY A 360 -12.06 -18.02 0.98
CA GLY A 360 -13.08 -17.03 0.63
C GLY A 360 -12.76 -16.19 -0.60
N LEU A 361 -11.69 -16.49 -1.35
CA LEU A 361 -11.31 -15.77 -2.56
C LEU A 361 -12.07 -16.31 -3.78
N ASP A 362 -12.43 -15.43 -4.72
CA ASP A 362 -13.23 -15.77 -5.90
C ASP A 362 -12.41 -16.10 -7.15
N TYR A 363 -11.09 -16.04 -7.06
CA TYR A 363 -10.15 -16.33 -8.14
C TYR A 363 -9.17 -17.45 -7.74
N THR A 364 -8.52 -18.03 -8.74
CA THR A 364 -7.41 -18.95 -8.54
C THR A 364 -6.18 -18.50 -9.33
N GLN A 365 -5.06 -19.18 -9.12
CA GLN A 365 -3.80 -18.94 -9.79
C GLN A 365 -3.68 -19.88 -10.99
N ASP A 366 -4.24 -19.44 -12.11
CA ASP A 366 -3.98 -20.03 -13.42
C ASP A 366 -2.84 -19.23 -14.08
N GLU A 367 -1.78 -19.91 -14.50
CA GLU A 367 -0.55 -19.27 -14.97
C GLU A 367 -0.24 -19.59 -16.43
N SER A 368 0.55 -18.73 -17.05
CA SER A 368 1.13 -18.94 -18.38
C SER A 368 2.53 -18.37 -18.40
N TYR A 369 3.47 -19.13 -18.94
CA TYR A 369 4.89 -18.77 -18.96
C TYR A 369 5.33 -18.38 -20.37
N TYR A 370 6.01 -17.25 -20.46
CA TYR A 370 6.73 -16.83 -21.66
C TYR A 370 8.23 -16.79 -21.33
N LEU A 371 9.01 -17.62 -22.02
CA LEU A 371 10.45 -17.70 -21.81
C LEU A 371 11.13 -16.57 -22.59
N LEU A 372 11.69 -15.60 -21.87
CA LEU A 372 12.40 -14.44 -22.45
C LEU A 372 13.80 -14.82 -22.89
N ASP A 373 14.59 -15.37 -21.96
CA ASP A 373 15.95 -15.88 -22.20
C ASP A 373 16.08 -17.26 -21.58
N VAL A 374 16.87 -18.12 -22.22
CA VAL A 374 17.11 -19.51 -21.78
C VAL A 374 18.53 -19.93 -22.06
N GLU A 375 19.12 -20.69 -21.13
CA GLU A 375 20.34 -21.46 -21.41
C GLU A 375 20.01 -22.69 -22.28
N PRO A 376 20.98 -23.25 -23.04
CA PRO A 376 20.74 -24.34 -23.99
C PRO A 376 20.09 -25.61 -23.41
N ASP A 377 20.22 -25.84 -22.10
CA ASP A 377 19.69 -27.00 -21.37
C ASP A 377 18.49 -26.66 -20.47
N ALA A 378 17.87 -25.49 -20.65
CA ALA A 378 16.70 -25.08 -19.87
C ALA A 378 15.52 -26.06 -20.02
N VAL A 379 14.86 -26.35 -18.90
CA VAL A 379 13.72 -27.28 -18.83
C VAL A 379 12.59 -26.72 -17.98
N VAL A 380 11.36 -27.07 -18.33
CA VAL A 380 10.16 -26.82 -17.53
C VAL A 380 9.50 -28.16 -17.21
N TYR A 381 9.25 -28.41 -15.93
CA TYR A 381 8.55 -29.62 -15.48
C TYR A 381 7.04 -29.34 -15.42
N LEU A 382 6.27 -30.05 -16.25
CA LEU A 382 4.81 -29.92 -16.30
C LEU A 382 4.12 -31.29 -16.25
N GLY A 383 3.24 -31.45 -15.28
CA GLY A 383 2.42 -32.65 -15.11
C GLY A 383 3.15 -33.83 -14.46
N LEU A 384 2.44 -34.96 -14.40
CA LEU A 384 2.94 -36.21 -13.84
C LEU A 384 3.16 -37.22 -14.96
N LYS A 385 4.12 -38.12 -14.77
CA LYS A 385 4.27 -39.29 -15.65
C LYS A 385 3.18 -40.30 -15.32
N GLU A 386 2.50 -40.81 -16.33
CA GLU A 386 1.51 -41.88 -16.15
C GLU A 386 2.20 -43.19 -15.73
N ASN A 387 1.59 -43.92 -14.79
CA ASN A 387 2.00 -45.26 -14.38
C ASN A 387 3.43 -45.38 -13.83
N VAL A 388 3.96 -44.33 -13.19
CA VAL A 388 5.26 -44.34 -12.48
C VAL A 388 5.06 -44.44 -10.98
#